data_AF-A0A5C9A0D5-F1
#
_entry.id   AF-A0A5C9A0D5-F1
#
_cell.length_a   1.000
_cell.length_b   1.000
_cell.length_c   1.000
_cell.angle_alpha   90.00
_cell.angle_beta   90.00
_cell.angle_gamma   90.00
#
_symmetry.space_group_name_H-M   'P 1'
#
loop_
_entity.id
_entity.type
_entity.pdbx_description
1 polymer ?
#
loop_
_entity_poly.entity_id
_entity_poly.type
_entity_poly.pdbx_seq_one_letter_code
_entity_poly.pdbx_strand_id
1 'polypeptide(L)'
;MSDNWPPHITVATVVENQGRYLLVEERDKVTGALVFNQPAGHLEAGESLFDAARRETLEESGWEVELLGLLGWALYTAPSNGVTYYRSTFLARPLREREGAVLDADILATHWFDYGEILAKSARMRSPLVLAAVEQARSGTLYPLDALQHL
;
A
#
# COMPACT_ATOMS: atom_id res chain seq x y z
N MET A 1 -1.88 2.25 -33.54
CA MET A 1 -1.49 1.85 -32.17
C MET A 1 -2.18 2.84 -31.25
N SER A 2 -2.76 2.42 -30.13
CA SER A 2 -3.37 3.38 -29.20
C SER A 2 -2.25 4.14 -28.49
N ASP A 3 -2.02 5.38 -28.94
CA ASP A 3 -0.85 6.22 -28.68
C ASP A 3 -0.76 6.86 -27.26
N ASN A 4 -1.23 6.18 -26.20
CA ASN A 4 -1.01 6.66 -24.82
C ASN A 4 -1.07 5.50 -23.80
N TRP A 5 0.07 4.87 -23.51
CA TRP A 5 0.19 3.80 -22.50
C TRP A 5 1.31 4.07 -21.48
N PRO A 6 1.20 5.08 -20.61
CA PRO A 6 2.00 5.13 -19.39
C PRO A 6 1.35 4.28 -18.29
N PRO A 7 2.14 3.51 -17.50
CA PRO A 7 1.61 2.87 -16.31
C PRO A 7 1.22 3.93 -15.26
N HIS A 8 0.21 3.63 -14.46
CA HIS A 8 -0.18 4.45 -13.32
C HIS A 8 0.83 4.26 -12.19
N ILE A 9 1.42 5.35 -11.70
CA ILE A 9 2.36 5.30 -10.57
C ILE A 9 1.56 5.25 -9.28
N THR A 10 1.85 4.24 -8.46
CA THR A 10 1.22 4.05 -7.15
C THR A 10 2.26 3.79 -6.08
N VAL A 11 1.88 4.06 -4.84
CA VAL A 11 2.65 3.75 -3.64
C VAL A 11 1.86 2.80 -2.75
N ALA A 12 2.56 2.08 -1.89
CA ALA A 12 1.94 1.37 -0.80
C ALA A 12 2.89 1.22 0.37
N THR A 13 2.31 1.12 1.56
CA THR A 13 3.09 1.06 2.80
C THR A 13 2.76 -0.21 3.57
N VAL A 14 3.75 -1.09 3.71
CA VAL A 14 3.71 -2.17 4.70
C VAL A 14 4.07 -1.55 6.04
N VAL A 15 3.07 -1.23 6.86
CA VAL A 15 3.29 -0.75 8.22
C VAL A 15 3.32 -1.96 9.15
N GLU A 16 4.47 -2.21 9.79
CA GLU A 16 4.67 -3.34 10.70
C GLU A 16 4.83 -2.86 12.14
N ASN A 17 4.21 -3.57 13.07
CA ASN A 17 4.34 -3.35 14.50
C ASN A 17 4.19 -4.66 15.28
N GLN A 18 5.27 -5.12 15.92
CA GLN A 18 5.28 -6.30 16.78
C GLN A 18 4.70 -7.57 16.12
N GLY A 19 5.07 -7.81 14.86
CA GLY A 19 4.64 -8.95 14.06
C GLY A 19 3.26 -8.81 13.43
N ARG A 20 2.61 -7.64 13.58
CA ARG A 20 1.31 -7.32 12.98
C ARG A 20 1.47 -6.28 11.88
N TYR A 21 0.61 -6.34 10.89
CA TYR A 21 0.62 -5.47 9.72
C TYR A 21 -0.70 -4.72 9.62
N LEU A 22 -0.61 -3.41 9.37
CA LEU A 22 -1.75 -2.57 9.11
C LEU A 22 -2.27 -2.83 7.70
N LEU A 23 -3.54 -3.23 7.59
CA LEU A 23 -4.28 -3.29 6.33
C LEU A 23 -5.56 -2.45 6.45
N VAL A 24 -6.02 -1.95 5.32
CA VAL A 24 -7.31 -1.29 5.17
C VAL A 24 -8.30 -2.24 4.52
N GLU A 25 -9.56 -2.18 4.93
CA GLU A 25 -10.68 -2.89 4.31
C GLU A 25 -11.50 -1.91 3.48
N GLU A 26 -11.63 -2.20 2.20
CA GLU A 26 -12.28 -1.33 1.22
C GLU A 26 -13.17 -2.16 0.29
N ARG A 27 -13.97 -1.46 -0.54
CA ARG A 27 -14.79 -2.10 -1.57
C ARG A 27 -14.09 -2.00 -2.93
N ASP A 28 -13.80 -3.14 -3.54
CA ASP A 28 -13.25 -3.16 -4.90
C ASP A 28 -14.28 -2.56 -5.88
N LYS A 29 -13.88 -1.48 -6.58
CA LYS A 29 -14.78 -0.69 -7.43
C LYS A 29 -15.28 -1.44 -8.67
N VAL A 30 -14.64 -2.55 -9.06
CA VAL A 30 -15.03 -3.34 -10.23
C VAL A 30 -15.95 -4.49 -9.83
N THR A 31 -15.59 -5.23 -8.78
CA THR A 31 -16.29 -6.45 -8.35
C THR A 31 -17.32 -6.21 -7.25
N GLY A 32 -17.22 -5.09 -6.53
CA GLY A 32 -18.05 -4.77 -5.35
C GLY A 32 -17.70 -5.58 -4.10
N ALA A 33 -16.69 -6.44 -4.15
CA ALA A 33 -16.28 -7.30 -3.04
C ALA A 33 -15.55 -6.49 -1.94
N LEU A 34 -15.65 -6.97 -0.69
CA LEU A 34 -14.86 -6.45 0.43
C LEU A 34 -13.48 -7.09 0.45
N VAL A 35 -12.46 -6.26 0.30
CA VAL A 35 -11.07 -6.67 0.11
C VAL A 35 -10.13 -5.94 1.04
N PHE A 36 -8.97 -6.54 1.30
CA PHE A 36 -7.91 -5.96 2.10
C PHE A 36 -6.74 -5.48 1.24
N ASN A 37 -6.17 -4.34 1.60
CA ASN A 37 -4.99 -3.78 0.95
C ASN A 37 -4.02 -3.19 1.99
N GLN A 38 -2.76 -2.98 1.61
CA GLN A 38 -1.97 -2.00 2.34
C GLN A 38 -2.58 -0.61 2.14
N PRO A 39 -2.36 0.35 3.05
CA PRO A 39 -2.56 1.74 2.73
C PRO A 39 -1.79 2.09 1.45
N ALA A 40 -2.49 2.53 0.41
CA ALA A 40 -1.97 2.59 -0.94
C ALA A 40 -2.82 3.45 -1.88
N GLY A 41 -2.16 4.29 -2.67
CA GLY A 41 -2.86 5.07 -3.69
C GLY A 41 -1.92 5.62 -4.76
N HIS A 42 -2.42 6.61 -5.50
CA HIS A 42 -1.71 7.15 -6.66
C HIS A 42 -0.71 8.23 -6.24
N LEU A 43 0.37 8.35 -7.00
CA LEU A 43 1.23 9.52 -6.91
C LEU A 43 0.48 10.75 -7.45
N GLU A 44 0.41 11.82 -6.66
CA GLU A 44 -0.12 13.10 -7.10
C GLU A 44 0.95 14.02 -7.69
N ALA A 45 0.50 15.06 -8.40
CA ALA A 45 1.41 16.02 -9.00
C ALA A 45 2.08 16.89 -7.93
N GLY A 46 3.41 16.95 -7.96
CA GLY A 46 4.19 17.84 -7.10
C GLY A 46 4.60 17.25 -5.74
N GLU A 47 4.35 15.96 -5.51
CA GLU A 47 4.83 15.25 -4.31
C GLU A 47 5.90 14.19 -4.64
N SER A 48 6.69 13.79 -3.65
CA SER A 48 7.59 12.64 -3.77
C SER A 48 6.84 11.32 -3.55
N LEU A 49 7.41 10.18 -3.96
CA LEU A 49 6.85 8.87 -3.61
C LEU A 49 6.84 8.64 -2.09
N PHE A 50 7.76 9.28 -1.36
CA PHE A 50 7.80 9.18 0.10
C PHE A 50 6.69 9.99 0.75
N ASP A 51 6.35 11.14 0.19
CA ASP A 51 5.24 11.97 0.66
C ASP A 51 3.92 11.31 0.35
N ALA A 52 3.75 10.80 -0.88
CA ALA A 52 2.59 10.02 -1.29
C ALA A 52 2.38 8.83 -0.33
N ALA A 53 3.42 8.04 -0.04
CA ALA A 53 3.28 6.88 0.84
C ALA A 53 2.83 7.25 2.26
N ARG A 54 3.31 8.38 2.80
CA ARG A 54 2.89 8.89 4.11
C ARG A 54 1.48 9.47 4.07
N ARG A 55 1.14 10.24 3.03
CA ARG A 55 -0.18 10.83 2.81
C ARG A 55 -1.24 9.75 2.71
N GLU A 56 -1.08 8.80 1.80
CA GLU A 56 -2.00 7.66 1.61
C GLU A 56 -2.15 6.85 2.91
N THR A 57 -1.05 6.63 3.64
CA THR A 57 -1.13 5.93 4.93
C THR A 57 -1.97 6.71 5.95
N LEU A 58 -1.79 8.02 6.02
CA LEU A 58 -2.55 8.86 6.94
C LEU A 58 -4.03 8.96 6.55
N GLU A 59 -4.32 9.20 5.27
CA GLU A 59 -5.67 9.36 4.72
C GLU A 59 -6.49 8.07 4.85
N GLU A 60 -5.89 6.91 4.56
CA GLU A 60 -6.63 5.66 4.58
C GLU A 60 -6.65 4.98 5.95
N SER A 61 -5.73 5.31 6.86
CA SER A 61 -5.64 4.59 8.14
C SER A 61 -5.60 5.43 9.40
N GLY A 62 -5.42 6.75 9.28
CA GLY A 62 -5.24 7.64 10.42
C GLY A 62 -3.87 7.52 11.09
N TRP A 63 -2.96 6.68 10.59
CA TRP A 63 -1.63 6.49 11.16
C TRP A 63 -0.59 7.40 10.51
N GLU A 64 0.15 8.12 11.35
CA GLU A 64 1.44 8.69 10.96
C GLU A 64 2.52 7.62 11.08
N VAL A 65 3.41 7.54 10.08
CA VAL A 65 4.42 6.49 9.97
C VAL A 65 5.80 7.03 9.63
N GLU A 66 6.84 6.30 10.06
CA GLU A 66 8.21 6.51 9.59
C GLU A 66 8.54 5.44 8.55
N LEU A 67 8.87 5.87 7.34
CA LEU A 67 9.40 4.98 6.30
C LEU A 67 10.81 4.54 6.68
N LEU A 68 11.04 3.22 6.68
CA LEU A 68 12.30 2.59 7.03
C LEU A 68 13.15 2.26 5.79
N GLY A 69 12.49 2.04 4.65
CA GLY A 69 13.14 1.68 3.41
C GLY A 69 12.15 1.25 2.34
N LEU A 70 12.67 0.96 1.16
CA LEU A 70 11.91 0.46 0.03
C LEU A 70 11.98 -1.08 0.01
N LEU A 71 10.83 -1.75 -0.05
CA LEU A 71 10.76 -3.21 -0.22
C LEU A 71 10.97 -3.62 -1.68
N GLY A 72 10.45 -2.81 -2.61
CA GLY A 72 10.71 -2.98 -4.03
C GLY A 72 9.62 -2.35 -4.90
N TRP A 73 9.68 -2.71 -6.18
CA TRP A 73 8.73 -2.28 -7.19
C TRP A 73 8.03 -3.47 -7.83
N ALA A 74 6.79 -3.26 -8.25
CA ALA A 74 6.05 -4.23 -9.05
C ALA A 74 5.39 -3.53 -10.24
N LEU A 75 5.50 -4.16 -11.41
CA LEU A 75 4.66 -3.84 -12.55
C LEU A 75 3.50 -4.84 -12.57
N TYR A 76 2.28 -4.36 -12.46
CA TYR A 76 1.09 -5.20 -12.37
C TYR A 76 -0.03 -4.67 -13.26
N THR A 77 -0.45 -5.48 -14.23
CA THR A 77 -1.65 -5.20 -15.02
C THR A 77 -2.84 -5.85 -14.33
N ALA A 78 -3.73 -5.03 -13.77
CA ALA A 78 -4.91 -5.51 -13.06
C ALA A 78 -5.90 -6.13 -14.05
N PRO A 79 -6.25 -7.43 -13.92
CA PRO A 79 -7.18 -8.09 -14.84
C PRO A 79 -8.59 -7.48 -14.82
N SER A 80 -8.96 -6.83 -13.71
CA SER A 80 -10.29 -6.27 -13.49
C SER A 80 -10.57 -5.03 -14.35
N ASN A 81 -9.55 -4.25 -14.69
CA ASN A 81 -9.71 -3.00 -15.46
C ASN A 81 -8.72 -2.85 -16.63
N GLY A 82 -7.76 -3.77 -16.78
CA GLY A 82 -6.73 -3.73 -17.81
C GLY A 82 -5.65 -2.66 -17.58
N VAL A 83 -5.67 -1.90 -16.49
CA VAL A 83 -4.71 -0.83 -16.19
C VAL A 83 -3.41 -1.43 -15.67
N THR A 84 -2.28 -0.91 -16.13
CA THR A 84 -0.96 -1.28 -15.60
C THR A 84 -0.52 -0.29 -14.55
N TYR A 85 -0.12 -0.81 -13.39
CA TYR A 85 0.37 -0.05 -12.25
C TYR A 85 1.87 -0.31 -12.06
N TYR A 86 2.64 0.77 -11.86
CA TYR A 86 4.00 0.72 -11.35
C TYR A 86 3.95 1.08 -9.86
N ARG A 87 3.99 0.06 -9.00
CA ARG A 87 3.80 0.21 -7.55
C ARG A 87 5.14 0.22 -6.83
N SER A 88 5.43 1.31 -6.11
CA SER A 88 6.56 1.39 -5.18
C SER A 88 6.08 1.01 -3.78
N THR A 89 6.66 -0.02 -3.17
CA THR A 89 6.23 -0.50 -1.85
C THR A 89 7.27 -0.19 -0.80
N PHE A 90 6.88 0.49 0.28
CA PHE A 90 7.75 0.88 1.39
C PHE A 90 7.47 0.05 2.64
N LEU A 91 8.51 -0.16 3.45
CA LEU A 91 8.37 -0.65 4.81
C LEU A 91 8.32 0.57 5.75
N ALA A 92 7.42 0.54 6.73
CA ALA A 92 7.31 1.58 7.73
C ALA A 92 7.01 1.02 9.11
N ARG A 93 7.31 1.81 10.14
CA ARG A 93 6.80 1.60 11.51
C ARG A 93 5.78 2.67 11.88
N PRO A 94 4.76 2.36 12.68
CA PRO A 94 3.83 3.37 13.15
C PRO A 94 4.52 4.32 14.13
N LEU A 95 4.15 5.60 14.06
CA LEU A 95 4.56 6.62 15.03
C LEU A 95 3.43 6.92 16.01
N ARG A 96 2.26 7.27 15.49
CA ARG A 96 1.05 7.51 16.27
C ARG A 96 -0.20 7.44 15.41
N GLU A 97 -1.31 7.08 16.03
CA GLU A 97 -2.63 7.25 15.47
C GLU A 97 -3.10 8.68 15.70
N ARG A 98 -3.72 9.30 14.69
CA ARG A 98 -4.29 10.64 14.79
C ARG A 98 -5.69 10.55 15.36
N GLU A 99 -5.86 11.04 16.58
CA GLU A 99 -7.16 11.12 17.23
C GLU A 99 -8.14 11.96 16.39
N GLY A 100 -9.31 11.38 16.11
CA GLY A 100 -10.34 12.03 15.31
C GLY A 100 -10.03 12.16 13.81
N ALA A 101 -9.06 11.39 13.29
CA ALA A 101 -8.83 11.32 11.85
C ALA A 101 -10.10 10.85 11.13
N VAL A 102 -10.53 11.61 10.14
CA VAL A 102 -11.57 11.20 9.19
C VAL A 102 -10.84 10.48 8.07
N LEU A 103 -11.13 9.19 7.91
CA LEU A 103 -10.56 8.38 6.86
C LEU A 103 -11.24 8.66 5.52
N ASP A 104 -10.55 8.30 4.44
CA ASP A 104 -11.11 8.32 3.10
C ASP A 104 -12.43 7.55 3.02
N ALA A 105 -13.38 8.11 2.25
CA ALA A 105 -14.75 7.62 2.19
C ALA A 105 -14.89 6.18 1.64
N ASP A 106 -13.87 5.71 0.91
CA ASP A 106 -13.80 4.35 0.36
C ASP A 106 -13.30 3.32 1.40
N ILE A 107 -12.76 3.78 2.54
CA ILE A 107 -12.24 2.93 3.61
C ILE A 107 -13.35 2.60 4.60
N LEU A 108 -13.54 1.31 4.86
CA LEU A 108 -14.55 0.79 5.76
C LEU A 108 -14.00 0.54 7.17
N ALA A 109 -12.75 0.08 7.25
CA ALA A 109 -12.09 -0.21 8.51
C ALA A 109 -10.57 -0.36 8.33
N THR A 110 -9.83 -0.17 9.43
CA THR A 110 -8.41 -0.52 9.54
C THR A 110 -8.25 -1.77 10.40
N HIS A 111 -7.26 -2.59 10.08
CA HIS A 111 -7.03 -3.86 10.76
C HIS A 111 -5.54 -4.10 11.00
N TRP A 112 -5.20 -4.64 12.16
CA TRP A 112 -3.86 -5.10 12.49
C TRP A 112 -3.82 -6.63 12.53
N PHE A 113 -3.40 -7.24 11.43
CA PHE A 113 -3.35 -8.70 11.31
C PHE A 113 -1.94 -9.24 11.46
N ASP A 114 -1.80 -10.40 12.09
CA ASP A 114 -0.57 -11.18 11.96
C ASP A 114 -0.48 -11.89 10.60
N TYR A 115 0.69 -12.47 10.29
CA TYR A 115 0.90 -13.14 9.01
C TYR A 115 -0.04 -14.34 8.77
N GLY A 116 -0.39 -15.10 9.83
CA GLY A 116 -1.31 -16.23 9.72
C GLY A 116 -2.73 -15.78 9.38
N GLU A 117 -3.18 -14.68 9.98
CA GLU A 117 -4.47 -14.05 9.68
C GLU A 117 -4.51 -13.51 8.24
N ILE A 118 -3.41 -12.94 7.74
CA ILE A 118 -3.29 -12.47 6.34
C ILE A 118 -3.36 -13.65 5.38
N LEU A 119 -2.63 -14.75 5.65
CA LEU A 119 -2.68 -15.96 4.82
C LEU A 119 -4.09 -16.55 4.76
N ALA A 120 -4.78 -16.64 5.91
CA ALA A 120 -6.15 -17.12 5.98
C ALA A 120 -7.14 -16.24 5.20
N LYS A 121 -6.79 -14.96 4.98
CA LYS A 121 -7.57 -13.98 4.21
C LYS A 121 -7.06 -13.76 2.80
N SER A 122 -6.07 -14.52 2.32
CA SER A 122 -5.39 -14.31 1.02
C SER A 122 -6.35 -14.19 -0.17
N ALA A 123 -7.46 -14.94 -0.18
CA ALA A 123 -8.48 -14.87 -1.22
C ALA A 123 -9.27 -13.54 -1.27
N ARG A 124 -9.18 -12.71 -0.21
CA ARG A 124 -9.82 -11.40 -0.08
C ARG A 124 -8.82 -10.25 -0.27
N MET A 125 -7.60 -10.50 -0.72
CA MET A 125 -6.64 -9.43 -0.95
C MET A 125 -6.99 -8.67 -2.24
N ARG A 126 -6.82 -7.34 -2.23
CA ARG A 126 -7.12 -6.46 -3.37
C ARG A 126 -6.35 -6.88 -4.64
N SER A 127 -5.14 -7.37 -4.46
CA SER A 127 -4.32 -7.95 -5.52
C SER A 127 -3.32 -8.97 -4.93
N PRO A 128 -2.67 -9.80 -5.75
CA PRO A 128 -1.59 -10.67 -5.31
C PRO A 128 -0.42 -9.91 -4.66
N LEU A 129 -0.27 -8.61 -4.95
CA LEU A 129 0.81 -7.78 -4.40
C LEU A 129 0.69 -7.58 -2.89
N VAL A 130 -0.51 -7.70 -2.32
CA VAL A 130 -0.74 -7.43 -0.89
C VAL A 130 -0.03 -8.46 -0.02
N LEU A 131 -0.21 -9.74 -0.31
CA LEU A 131 0.48 -10.82 0.40
C LEU A 131 1.98 -10.81 0.08
N ALA A 132 2.35 -10.64 -1.20
CA ALA A 132 3.74 -10.62 -1.63
C ALA A 132 4.55 -9.51 -0.92
N ALA A 133 3.98 -8.33 -0.71
CA ALA A 133 4.61 -7.22 0.01
C ALA A 133 4.90 -7.57 1.48
N VAL A 134 3.98 -8.27 2.15
CA VAL A 134 4.17 -8.73 3.54
C VAL A 134 5.26 -9.81 3.59
N GLU A 135 5.30 -10.72 2.62
CA GLU A 135 6.34 -11.74 2.53
C GLU A 135 7.73 -11.15 2.26
N GLN A 136 7.82 -10.09 1.43
CA GLN A 136 9.05 -9.33 1.22
C GLN A 136 9.53 -8.64 2.50
N ALA A 137 8.62 -7.99 3.25
CA ALA A 137 8.97 -7.39 4.54
C ALA A 137 9.52 -8.44 5.52
N ARG A 138 8.99 -9.67 5.47
CA ARG A 138 9.41 -10.80 6.32
C ARG A 138 10.73 -11.44 5.88
N SER A 139 11.08 -11.39 4.58
CA SER A 139 12.33 -11.95 4.08
C SER A 139 13.56 -11.10 4.43
N GLY A 140 13.34 -9.85 4.85
CA GLY A 140 14.40 -8.92 5.24
C GLY A 140 15.07 -8.18 4.07
N THR A 141 14.52 -8.27 2.86
CA THR A 141 14.99 -7.44 1.74
C THR A 141 14.48 -6.01 1.92
N LEU A 142 15.41 -5.07 2.08
CA LEU A 142 15.11 -3.66 2.25
C LEU A 142 16.19 -2.81 1.58
N TYR A 143 15.79 -1.97 0.63
CA TYR A 143 16.64 -1.01 -0.03
C TYR A 143 16.60 0.33 0.74
N PRO A 144 17.71 1.07 0.81
CA PRO A 144 17.73 2.36 1.48
C PRO A 144 16.88 3.38 0.71
N LEU A 145 16.27 4.33 1.42
CA LEU A 145 15.41 5.34 0.80
C LEU A 145 16.19 6.22 -0.18
N ASP A 146 17.48 6.48 0.07
CA ASP A 146 18.33 7.29 -0.81
C ASP A 146 18.65 6.63 -2.17
N ALA A 147 18.28 5.36 -2.36
CA ALA A 147 18.28 4.72 -3.68
C ALA A 147 17.26 5.36 -4.65
N LEU A 148 16.29 6.13 -4.11
CA LEU A 148 15.25 6.81 -4.87
C LEU A 148 15.46 8.33 -4.78
N GLN A 149 15.76 8.95 -5.92
CA GLN A 149 15.96 10.40 -6.02
C GLN A 149 14.70 11.07 -6.57
N HIS A 150 14.35 12.21 -5.98
CA HIS A 150 13.32 13.12 -6.46
C HIS A 150 14.03 14.43 -6.78
N LEU A 151 13.97 14.87 -8.05
CA LEU A 151 14.68 16.03 -8.57
C LEU A 151 13.69 17.10 -9.05
#